data_AF-A0A4Q4TYK7-F1
#
_entry.id   AF-A0A4Q4TYK7-F1
#
_cell.length_a   1.000
_cell.length_b   1.000
_cell.length_c   1.000
_cell.angle_alpha   90.00
_cell.angle_beta   90.00
_cell.angle_gamma   90.00
#
_symmetry.space_group_name_H-M   'P 1'
#
loop_
_entity.id
_entity.type
_entity.pdbx_description
1 polymer ?
#
loop_
_entity_poly.entity_id
_entity_poly.type
_entity_poly.pdbx_seq_one_letter_code
_entity_poly.pdbx_strand_id
1 'polypeptide(L)'
;MAAEEQGPPSTAAAAAAAVAQPQVQQSPPQPQSQSQSQTETHTQPQQPQPQPQPQRQQGQEQEQQQQAPGPRASRFQAVLDSSLSHTLAKISWDNFAACYPTIAAQAPGTLRAVQRQMVDRLGALCKKEFASILQARNVVARLNELETLVSEAERRRDEAGLAGQEQPPVP
;
A
#
# COMPACT_ATOMS: atom_id res chain seq x y z
N MET A 1 74.65 -15.54 -23.52
CA MET A 1 73.87 -16.79 -23.37
C MET A 1 72.50 -16.39 -22.86
N ALA A 2 71.44 -16.78 -23.57
CA ALA A 2 70.05 -16.60 -23.18
C ALA A 2 69.21 -17.68 -23.86
N ALA A 3 68.18 -18.17 -23.18
CA ALA A 3 67.10 -19.03 -23.68
C ALA A 3 65.89 -18.76 -22.76
N GLU A 4 64.64 -18.60 -23.18
CA GLU A 4 63.92 -18.95 -24.43
C GLU A 4 63.39 -20.40 -24.51
N GLU A 5 62.16 -20.58 -24.04
CA GLU A 5 61.02 -21.22 -24.74
C GLU A 5 59.77 -20.35 -24.40
N GLN A 6 58.77 -20.08 -25.26
CA GLN A 6 58.01 -20.91 -26.22
C GLN A 6 57.11 -21.96 -25.50
N GLY A 7 55.92 -22.34 -25.98
CA GLY A 7 55.05 -21.80 -27.03
C GLY A 7 53.73 -22.61 -27.12
N PRO A 8 52.59 -22.06 -27.58
CA PRO A 8 51.33 -22.81 -27.74
C PRO A 8 51.16 -23.38 -29.16
N PRO A 9 50.27 -24.38 -29.36
CA PRO A 9 49.70 -24.67 -30.68
C PRO A 9 48.17 -24.51 -30.73
N SER A 10 47.64 -24.38 -31.96
CA SER A 10 46.22 -24.22 -32.27
C SER A 10 45.86 -24.96 -33.58
N THR A 11 44.80 -25.77 -33.54
CA THR A 11 44.07 -26.33 -34.69
C THR A 11 42.60 -26.50 -34.26
N ALA A 12 41.52 -26.11 -34.95
CA ALA A 12 41.18 -25.77 -36.34
C ALA A 12 40.30 -26.84 -37.03
N ALA A 13 39.08 -26.42 -37.40
CA ALA A 13 38.27 -26.88 -38.54
C ALA A 13 37.75 -28.34 -38.57
N ALA A 14 36.68 -28.68 -39.31
CA ALA A 14 35.49 -27.95 -39.77
C ALA A 14 34.46 -28.96 -40.35
N ALA A 15 33.18 -28.61 -40.40
CA ALA A 15 32.19 -29.26 -41.28
C ALA A 15 30.97 -28.36 -41.48
N ALA A 16 30.37 -28.39 -42.67
CA ALA A 16 29.11 -27.70 -42.98
C ALA A 16 28.24 -28.56 -43.91
N ALA A 17 26.94 -28.60 -43.64
CA ALA A 17 25.92 -29.12 -44.56
C ALA A 17 24.56 -28.52 -44.19
N ALA A 18 23.76 -28.19 -45.21
CA ALA A 18 22.35 -27.82 -45.06
C ALA A 18 21.53 -28.74 -45.97
N VAL A 19 20.27 -29.07 -45.60
CA VAL A 19 19.22 -29.49 -46.55
C VAL A 19 17.84 -29.58 -45.87
N ALA A 20 16.81 -29.25 -46.66
CA ALA A 20 15.37 -29.56 -46.53
C ALA A 20 14.53 -29.08 -45.30
N GLN A 21 13.41 -28.44 -45.64
CA GLN A 21 12.15 -28.47 -44.88
C GLN A 21 11.38 -29.76 -45.21
N PRO A 22 10.29 -30.09 -44.50
CA PRO A 22 8.99 -29.78 -45.11
C PRO A 22 7.93 -29.22 -44.14
N GLN A 23 6.90 -28.59 -44.70
CA GLN A 23 5.67 -28.24 -43.97
C GLN A 23 4.85 -29.49 -43.65
N VAL A 24 4.14 -29.47 -42.51
CA VAL A 24 2.79 -30.03 -42.40
C VAL A 24 1.89 -29.02 -41.68
N GLN A 25 0.64 -28.92 -42.12
CA GLN A 25 -0.32 -27.90 -41.69
C GLN A 25 -1.44 -28.53 -40.87
N GLN A 26 -1.91 -27.84 -39.83
CA GLN A 26 -3.23 -28.05 -39.22
C GLN A 26 -3.64 -26.86 -38.34
N SER A 27 -4.93 -26.57 -38.32
CA SER A 27 -5.52 -25.36 -37.72
C SER A 27 -6.45 -25.72 -36.56
N PRO A 28 -6.52 -24.91 -35.48
CA PRO A 28 -7.64 -24.96 -34.55
C PRO A 28 -8.91 -24.32 -35.16
N PRO A 29 -10.11 -24.85 -34.92
CA PRO A 29 -11.35 -24.39 -35.57
C PRO A 29 -12.00 -23.19 -34.86
N GLN A 30 -12.78 -22.42 -35.63
CA GLN A 30 -13.72 -21.41 -35.11
C GLN A 30 -15.08 -22.04 -34.77
N PRO A 31 -15.80 -21.59 -33.72
CA PRO A 31 -17.23 -21.87 -33.57
C PRO A 31 -18.02 -21.02 -34.58
N GLN A 32 -18.82 -21.66 -35.44
CA GLN A 32 -19.64 -20.97 -36.43
C GLN A 32 -20.95 -20.45 -35.82
N SER A 33 -21.34 -19.23 -36.19
CA SER A 33 -22.72 -18.74 -36.01
C SER A 33 -23.67 -19.45 -36.95
N GLN A 34 -24.87 -19.80 -36.49
CA GLN A 34 -26.01 -20.17 -37.34
C GLN A 34 -27.21 -19.29 -37.00
N SER A 35 -27.87 -18.75 -38.03
CA SER A 35 -29.10 -17.96 -37.95
C SER A 35 -29.88 -18.07 -39.25
N GLN A 36 -31.15 -18.49 -39.14
CA GLN A 36 -32.29 -18.43 -40.07
C GLN A 36 -33.30 -19.51 -39.61
N SER A 37 -34.63 -19.35 -39.69
CA SER A 37 -35.43 -18.21 -40.16
C SER A 37 -36.87 -18.30 -39.65
N GLN A 38 -37.46 -17.16 -39.26
CA GLN A 38 -38.92 -16.85 -39.27
C GLN A 38 -39.84 -17.70 -38.36
N THR A 39 -41.02 -17.22 -37.95
CA THR A 39 -41.79 -16.00 -38.25
C THR A 39 -41.77 -15.02 -37.04
N GLU A 40 -42.66 -14.07 -36.71
CA GLU A 40 -43.95 -13.61 -37.29
C GLU A 40 -44.25 -12.11 -36.99
N THR A 41 -45.51 -11.77 -36.65
CA THR A 41 -46.12 -10.44 -36.59
C THR A 41 -45.80 -9.57 -35.38
N HIS A 42 -44.99 -8.53 -35.63
CA HIS A 42 -45.28 -7.11 -35.38
C HIS A 42 -46.55 -6.73 -34.57
N THR A 43 -46.39 -6.04 -33.43
CA THR A 43 -47.35 -5.00 -32.97
C THR A 43 -46.77 -4.05 -31.90
N GLN A 44 -47.03 -2.76 -32.04
CA GLN A 44 -46.75 -1.63 -31.13
C GLN A 44 -47.95 -0.66 -31.33
N PRO A 45 -48.45 0.15 -30.35
CA PRO A 45 -47.77 0.66 -29.15
C PRO A 45 -48.51 0.52 -27.81
N GLN A 46 -47.74 0.65 -26.72
CA GLN A 46 -48.25 1.31 -25.51
C GLN A 46 -47.10 1.97 -24.72
N GLN A 47 -47.19 3.30 -24.53
CA GLN A 47 -46.46 3.98 -23.46
C GLN A 47 -47.23 3.80 -22.16
N PRO A 48 -46.53 3.64 -21.02
CA PRO A 48 -46.64 4.69 -20.02
C PRO A 48 -45.31 5.05 -19.33
N GLN A 49 -45.15 6.36 -19.11
CA GLN A 49 -44.37 7.05 -18.05
C GLN A 49 -42.97 6.53 -17.64
N PRO A 50 -41.92 7.37 -17.70
CA PRO A 50 -40.70 7.11 -16.94
C PRO A 50 -40.95 7.32 -15.44
N GLN A 51 -41.05 6.22 -14.68
CA GLN A 51 -40.98 6.30 -13.21
C GLN A 51 -39.56 6.69 -12.78
N PRO A 52 -39.37 7.75 -11.98
CA PRO A 52 -38.06 8.08 -11.43
C PRO A 52 -37.67 7.05 -10.37
N GLN A 53 -36.66 6.22 -10.65
CA GLN A 53 -36.08 5.34 -9.65
C GLN A 53 -35.49 6.16 -8.50
N PRO A 54 -35.68 5.78 -7.23
CA PRO A 54 -35.10 6.47 -6.08
C PRO A 54 -33.61 6.12 -5.91
N GLN A 55 -32.77 6.48 -6.88
CA GLN A 55 -31.29 6.31 -6.89
C GLN A 55 -30.57 7.24 -5.88
N ARG A 56 -31.22 7.59 -4.78
CA ARG A 56 -30.81 8.61 -3.80
C ARG A 56 -30.12 8.05 -2.55
N GLN A 57 -29.75 6.77 -2.54
CA GLN A 57 -29.12 6.11 -1.37
C GLN A 57 -27.75 5.44 -1.65
N GLN A 58 -27.37 5.15 -2.89
CA GLN A 58 -26.10 4.46 -3.22
C GLN A 58 -24.88 5.40 -3.40
N GLY A 59 -25.04 6.70 -3.14
CA GLY A 59 -23.99 7.70 -3.39
C GLY A 59 -23.07 8.01 -2.20
N GLN A 60 -23.39 7.56 -0.98
CA GLN A 60 -22.69 7.99 0.24
C GLN A 60 -21.51 7.09 0.66
N GLU A 61 -21.32 5.94 0.01
CA GLU A 61 -20.36 4.91 0.46
C GLU A 61 -19.00 4.97 -0.27
N GLN A 62 -18.88 5.71 -1.37
CA GLN A 62 -17.67 5.70 -2.22
C GLN A 62 -16.80 6.95 -2.13
N GLU A 63 -17.25 8.03 -1.49
CA GLU A 63 -16.40 9.20 -1.20
C GLU A 63 -15.60 9.02 0.10
N GLN A 64 -14.97 7.85 0.23
CA GLN A 64 -13.85 7.61 1.13
C GLN A 64 -12.57 8.28 0.59
N GLN A 65 -12.73 9.55 0.21
CA GLN A 65 -11.69 10.42 -0.34
C GLN A 65 -10.54 10.56 0.66
N GLN A 66 -9.34 10.81 0.14
CA GLN A 66 -8.13 11.01 0.94
C GLN A 66 -8.16 12.41 1.60
N GLN A 67 -9.04 12.58 2.59
CA GLN A 67 -9.17 13.80 3.37
C GLN A 67 -7.82 14.15 4.02
N ALA A 68 -7.43 15.41 3.90
CA ALA A 68 -6.21 15.91 4.54
C ALA A 68 -6.30 15.72 6.07
N PRO A 69 -5.19 15.34 6.76
CA PRO A 69 -5.20 15.21 8.21
C PRO A 69 -5.45 16.56 8.90
N GLY A 70 -6.57 16.70 9.60
CA GLY A 70 -6.85 17.83 10.49
C GLY A 70 -5.88 17.90 11.67
N PRO A 71 -6.00 18.92 12.56
CA PRO A 71 -5.02 19.15 13.62
C PRO A 71 -4.86 17.95 14.57
N ARG A 72 -5.96 17.38 15.07
CA ARG A 72 -5.93 16.15 15.89
C ARG A 72 -5.41 14.92 15.14
N ALA A 73 -5.75 14.73 13.87
CA ALA A 73 -5.25 13.62 13.05
C ALA A 73 -3.73 13.73 12.83
N SER A 74 -3.24 14.91 12.50
CA SER A 74 -1.81 15.22 12.35
C SER A 74 -1.03 14.99 13.65
N ARG A 75 -1.55 15.47 14.79
CA ARG A 75 -0.94 15.24 16.11
C ARG A 75 -0.92 13.76 16.49
N PHE A 76 -1.99 13.02 16.21
CA PHE A 76 -2.04 11.57 16.44
C PHE A 76 -0.97 10.83 15.62
N GLN A 77 -0.83 11.15 14.33
CA GLN A 77 0.19 10.55 13.46
C GLN A 77 1.61 10.87 13.96
N ALA A 78 1.89 12.13 14.31
CA ALA A 78 3.18 12.55 14.84
C ALA A 78 3.55 11.86 16.17
N VAL A 79 2.58 11.64 17.07
CA VAL A 79 2.78 10.87 18.31
C VAL A 79 3.07 9.40 18.01
N LEU A 80 2.40 8.80 17.02
CA LEU A 80 2.59 7.40 16.63
C LEU A 80 3.99 7.16 16.02
N ASP A 81 4.42 8.02 15.09
CA ASP A 81 5.77 7.97 14.51
C ASP A 81 6.86 8.24 15.56
N SER A 82 6.64 9.19 16.48
CA SER A 82 7.55 9.49 17.59
C SER A 82 7.69 8.30 18.55
N SER A 83 6.57 7.67 18.93
CA SER A 83 6.55 6.48 19.80
C SER A 83 7.25 5.29 19.16
N LEU A 84 7.03 5.05 17.86
CA LEU A 84 7.75 4.01 17.11
C LEU A 84 9.26 4.30 17.06
N SER A 85 9.64 5.54 16.76
CA SER A 85 11.04 5.96 16.69
C SER A 85 11.76 5.81 18.04
N HIS A 86 11.12 6.22 19.15
CA HIS A 86 11.66 6.04 20.50
C HIS A 86 11.77 4.57 20.93
N THR A 87 10.84 3.73 20.46
CA THR A 87 10.88 2.27 20.70
C THR A 87 12.06 1.64 19.97
N LEU A 88 12.23 1.95 18.68
CA LEU A 88 13.35 1.47 17.88
C LEU A 88 14.70 1.97 18.40
N ALA A 89 14.76 3.21 18.92
CA ALA A 89 15.96 3.79 19.51
C ALA A 89 16.45 3.05 20.78
N LYS A 90 15.63 2.22 21.43
CA LYS A 90 16.09 1.31 22.51
C LYS A 90 17.00 0.20 21.99
N ILE A 91 16.90 -0.15 20.70
CA ILE A 91 17.78 -1.10 20.01
C ILE A 91 19.04 -0.35 19.53
N SER A 92 19.67 0.42 20.43
CA SER A 92 20.92 1.12 20.16
C SER A 92 22.08 0.15 19.96
N TRP A 93 23.17 0.61 19.34
CA TRP A 93 24.37 -0.20 19.17
C TRP A 93 24.90 -0.70 20.51
N ASP A 94 24.93 0.16 21.53
CA ASP A 94 25.54 -0.12 22.84
C ASP A 94 24.72 -1.17 23.61
N ASN A 95 23.39 -1.03 23.62
CA ASN A 95 22.48 -2.01 24.22
C ASN A 95 22.56 -3.37 23.51
N PHE A 96 22.68 -3.37 22.17
CA PHE A 96 22.74 -4.60 21.39
C PHE A 96 24.10 -5.30 21.51
N ALA A 97 25.20 -4.55 21.48
CA ALA A 97 26.56 -5.07 21.63
C ALA A 97 26.83 -5.65 23.03
N ALA A 98 26.27 -5.03 24.08
CA ALA A 98 26.36 -5.52 25.45
C ALA A 98 25.76 -6.93 25.64
N CYS A 99 24.73 -7.28 24.86
CA CYS A 99 24.11 -8.61 24.87
C CYS A 99 24.91 -9.67 24.09
N TYR A 100 25.83 -9.25 23.20
CA TYR A 100 26.60 -10.16 22.33
C TYR A 100 28.11 -9.86 22.35
N PRO A 101 28.77 -9.80 23.53
CA PRO A 101 30.11 -9.24 23.70
C PRO A 101 31.18 -9.95 22.85
N THR A 102 31.12 -11.29 22.74
CA THR A 102 32.05 -12.08 21.93
C THR A 102 31.98 -11.70 20.44
N ILE A 103 30.77 -11.50 19.89
CA ILE A 103 30.59 -11.15 18.47
C ILE A 103 30.83 -9.65 18.25
N ALA A 104 30.54 -8.80 19.24
CA ALA A 104 30.91 -7.39 19.21
C ALA A 104 32.44 -7.18 19.14
N ALA A 105 33.23 -8.05 19.79
CA ALA A 105 34.69 -8.05 19.70
C ALA A 105 35.22 -8.67 18.39
N GLN A 106 34.70 -9.84 18.00
CA GLN A 106 35.25 -10.63 16.87
C GLN A 106 34.73 -10.17 15.48
N ALA A 107 33.49 -9.68 15.39
CA ALA A 107 32.84 -9.32 14.13
C ALA A 107 31.85 -8.14 14.28
N PRO A 108 32.28 -6.96 14.77
CA PRO A 108 31.39 -5.82 15.01
C PRO A 108 30.63 -5.34 13.76
N GLY A 109 31.24 -5.45 12.57
CA GLY A 109 30.59 -5.09 11.30
C GLY A 109 29.36 -5.96 11.01
N THR A 110 29.48 -7.28 11.17
CA THR A 110 28.37 -8.22 10.99
C THR A 110 27.26 -7.98 12.01
N LEU A 111 27.62 -7.79 13.29
CA LEU A 111 26.65 -7.53 14.35
C LEU A 111 25.87 -6.22 14.10
N ARG A 112 26.56 -5.17 13.62
CA ARG A 112 25.95 -3.88 13.27
C ARG A 112 25.06 -3.97 12.04
N ALA A 113 25.42 -4.79 11.05
CA ALA A 113 24.55 -5.07 9.90
C ALA A 113 23.24 -5.76 10.32
N VAL A 114 23.32 -6.76 11.21
CA VAL A 114 22.13 -7.44 11.77
C VAL A 114 21.27 -6.49 12.60
N GLN A 115 21.88 -5.72 13.52
CA GLN A 115 21.18 -4.71 14.33
C GLN A 115 20.42 -3.71 13.46
N ARG A 116 21.09 -3.14 12.45
CA ARG A 116 20.47 -2.22 11.49
C ARG A 116 19.35 -2.89 10.70
N GLN A 117 19.58 -4.06 10.10
CA GLN A 117 18.58 -4.77 9.32
C GLN A 117 17.32 -5.09 10.16
N MET A 118 17.50 -5.43 11.43
CA MET A 118 16.39 -5.68 12.36
C MET A 118 15.58 -4.40 12.64
N VAL A 119 16.25 -3.27 12.92
CA VAL A 119 15.60 -1.97 13.13
C VAL A 119 14.88 -1.48 11.86
N ASP A 120 15.56 -1.50 10.72
CA ASP A 120 15.02 -1.06 9.42
C ASP A 120 13.79 -1.92 9.02
N ARG A 121 13.87 -3.24 9.21
CA ARG A 121 12.75 -4.16 8.88
C ARG A 121 11.58 -4.03 9.85
N LEU A 122 11.83 -3.91 11.16
CA LEU A 122 10.78 -3.75 12.17
C LEU A 122 10.05 -2.41 11.97
N GLY A 123 10.79 -1.31 11.77
CA GLY A 123 10.22 -0.01 11.47
C GLY A 123 9.36 0.00 10.19
N ALA A 124 9.83 -0.63 9.11
CA ALA A 124 9.06 -0.76 7.87
C ALA A 124 7.76 -1.58 8.05
N LEU A 125 7.81 -2.68 8.80
CA LEU A 125 6.61 -3.48 9.10
C LEU A 125 5.62 -2.71 9.98
N CYS A 126 6.07 -2.08 11.07
CA CYS A 126 5.20 -1.29 11.93
C CYS A 126 4.53 -0.14 11.16
N LYS A 127 5.26 0.63 10.34
CA LYS A 127 4.67 1.71 9.54
C LYS A 127 3.64 1.20 8.53
N LYS A 128 3.88 0.05 7.88
CA LYS A 128 2.91 -0.57 6.97
C LYS A 128 1.62 -0.96 7.70
N GLU A 129 1.72 -1.68 8.81
CA GLU A 129 0.53 -2.16 9.52
C GLU A 129 -0.21 -1.02 10.23
N PHE A 130 0.49 0.03 10.69
CA PHE A 130 -0.16 1.25 11.17
C PHE A 130 -0.94 1.95 10.05
N ALA A 131 -0.37 2.15 8.85
CA ALA A 131 -1.09 2.73 7.73
C ALA A 131 -2.34 1.91 7.35
N SER A 132 -2.20 0.58 7.28
CA SER A 132 -3.30 -0.37 7.06
C SER A 132 -4.44 -0.20 8.08
N ILE A 133 -4.12 -0.18 9.37
CA ILE A 133 -5.11 -0.02 10.45
C ILE A 133 -5.79 1.35 10.42
N LEU A 134 -5.06 2.42 10.11
CA LEU A 134 -5.62 3.78 10.04
C LEU A 134 -6.56 3.96 8.84
N GLN A 135 -6.26 3.33 7.71
CA GLN A 135 -7.15 3.26 6.55
C GLN A 135 -8.40 2.41 6.87
N ALA A 136 -8.20 1.17 7.34
CA ALA A 136 -9.28 0.21 7.61
C ALA A 136 -10.28 0.67 8.70
N ARG A 137 -9.84 1.48 9.67
CA ARG A 137 -10.70 2.12 10.68
C ARG A 137 -11.09 3.56 10.36
N ASN A 138 -10.71 4.05 9.17
CA ASN A 138 -11.01 5.38 8.63
C ASN A 138 -10.70 6.53 9.61
N VAL A 139 -9.59 6.41 10.34
CA VAL A 139 -9.31 7.19 11.56
C VAL A 139 -9.14 8.69 11.27
N VAL A 140 -8.57 9.04 10.11
CA VAL A 140 -8.39 10.46 9.73
C VAL A 140 -9.74 11.16 9.59
N ALA A 141 -10.69 10.56 8.89
CA ALA A 141 -12.02 11.13 8.71
C ALA A 141 -12.78 11.26 10.04
N ARG A 142 -12.73 10.23 10.89
CA ARG A 142 -13.37 10.26 12.23
C ARG A 142 -12.75 11.29 13.18
N LEU A 143 -11.45 11.56 13.08
CA LEU A 143 -10.82 12.65 13.83
C LEU A 143 -11.17 14.02 13.24
N ASN A 144 -11.29 14.17 11.92
CA ASN A 144 -11.72 15.41 11.27
C ASN A 144 -13.20 15.75 11.57
N GLU A 145 -14.07 14.75 11.58
CA GLU A 145 -15.47 14.82 12.03
C GLU A 145 -15.54 15.30 13.49
N LEU A 146 -14.72 14.74 14.38
CA LEU A 146 -14.64 15.16 15.78
C LEU A 146 -14.18 16.62 15.94
N GLU A 147 -13.15 17.07 15.23
CA GLU A 147 -12.71 18.47 15.26
C GLU A 147 -13.85 19.40 14.81
N THR A 148 -14.62 19.00 13.80
CA THR A 148 -15.78 19.76 13.30
C THR A 148 -16.87 19.89 14.35
N LEU A 149 -17.20 18.79 15.03
CA LEU A 149 -18.18 18.77 16.13
C LEU A 149 -17.72 19.60 17.34
N VAL A 150 -16.42 19.60 17.65
CA VAL A 150 -15.84 20.44 18.71
C VAL A 150 -15.98 21.93 18.37
N SER A 151 -15.53 22.35 17.17
CA SER A 151 -15.65 23.76 16.76
C SER A 151 -17.10 24.25 16.66
N GLU A 152 -18.04 23.38 16.30
CA GLU A 152 -19.46 23.74 16.27
C GLU A 152 -20.06 23.86 17.69
N ALA A 153 -19.63 23.02 18.63
CA ALA A 153 -20.02 23.10 20.04
C ALA A 153 -19.40 24.32 20.75
N GLU A 154 -18.16 24.67 20.43
CA GLU A 154 -17.49 25.89 20.90
C GLU A 154 -18.25 27.13 20.39
N ARG A 155 -18.50 27.23 19.08
CA ARG A 155 -19.32 28.31 18.50
C ARG A 155 -20.68 28.44 19.20
N ARG A 156 -21.37 27.32 19.47
CA ARG A 156 -22.67 27.34 20.19
C ARG A 156 -22.55 27.82 21.64
N ARG A 157 -21.42 27.60 22.34
CA ARG A 157 -21.18 28.14 23.69
C ARG A 157 -20.93 29.64 23.65
N ASP A 158 -20.18 30.11 22.66
CA ASP A 158 -19.86 31.53 22.47
C ASP A 158 -21.10 32.32 22.08
N GLU A 159 -21.90 31.81 21.13
CA GLU A 159 -23.20 32.38 20.73
C GLU A 159 -24.22 32.43 21.89
N ALA A 160 -24.13 31.49 22.83
CA ALA A 160 -24.96 31.47 24.05
C ALA A 160 -24.44 32.40 25.18
N GLY A 161 -23.30 33.06 25.01
CA GLY A 161 -22.67 33.88 26.06
C GLY A 161 -22.14 33.07 27.25
N LEU A 162 -21.92 31.76 27.07
CA LEU A 162 -21.41 30.84 28.10
C LEU A 162 -19.87 30.72 28.08
N ALA A 163 -19.19 31.47 27.22
CA ALA A 163 -17.75 31.62 27.22
C ALA A 163 -17.26 32.12 28.59
N GLY A 164 -16.44 31.31 29.28
CA GLY A 164 -15.94 31.61 30.62
C GLY A 164 -16.78 31.06 31.79
N GLN A 165 -17.96 30.48 31.56
CA GLN A 165 -18.69 29.73 32.61
C GLN A 165 -18.17 28.30 32.79
N GLU A 166 -16.85 28.16 33.00
CA GLU A 166 -16.28 26.91 33.53
C GLU A 166 -16.48 26.88 35.05
N GLN A 167 -17.63 26.36 35.47
CA GLN A 167 -17.83 25.97 36.86
C GLN A 167 -16.93 24.75 37.14
N PRO A 168 -15.94 24.86 38.04
CA PRO A 168 -14.97 23.79 38.25
C PRO A 168 -15.65 22.53 38.78
N PRO A 169 -15.14 21.33 38.45
CA PRO A 169 -15.72 20.08 38.94
C PRO A 169 -15.67 20.06 40.48
N VAL A 170 -16.85 19.91 41.09
CA VAL A 170 -16.95 19.68 42.54
C VAL A 170 -16.38 18.30 42.88
N PRO A 171 -15.61 18.17 43.97
CA PRO A 171 -14.93 16.93 44.37
C PRO A 171 -15.87 15.92 45.04
#